data_AF-A0A1V5JZ20-F1
#
_entry.id   AF-A0A1V5JZ20-F1
#
_cell.length_a   1.000
_cell.length_b   1.000
_cell.length_c   1.000
_cell.angle_alpha   90.00
_cell.angle_beta   90.00
_cell.angle_gamma   90.00
#
_symmetry.space_group_name_H-M   'P 1'
#
loop_
_entity.id
_entity.type
_entity.pdbx_description
1 polymer ?
#
loop_
_entity_poly.entity_id
_entity_poly.type
_entity_poly.pdbx_seq_one_letter_code
_entity_poly.pdbx_strand_id
1 'polypeptide(L)'
;MIYYAGPSPTPPGRAVGAIGPTTSGRMDPYTPLLLELGLRGMIGKGRRSAEVVRAMVGFGAVYFGATGGAAALLARSVRRVLPVAYDDLGPEAITALEVEDFPVTVVVDLRGHDLYDEGPAAFLESLKGSGTGA
;
A
#
# COMPACT_ATOMS: atom_id res chain seq x y z
N MET A 1 10.88 -2.86 0.79
CA MET A 1 9.53 -2.24 0.78
C MET A 1 9.27 -1.74 -0.63
N ILE A 2 8.09 -1.96 -1.19
CA ILE A 2 7.68 -1.37 -2.49
C ILE A 2 6.41 -0.55 -2.29
N TYR A 3 6.39 0.69 -2.78
CA TYR A 3 5.22 1.54 -2.81
C TYR A 3 4.68 1.62 -4.24
N TYR A 4 3.45 1.14 -4.45
CA TYR A 4 2.81 1.21 -5.76
C TYR A 4 2.18 2.59 -5.96
N ALA A 5 2.88 3.47 -6.67
CA ALA A 5 2.43 4.83 -6.95
C ALA A 5 3.11 5.38 -8.20
N GLY A 6 2.43 6.31 -8.87
CA GLY A 6 3.01 7.16 -9.90
C GLY A 6 2.82 8.62 -9.49
N PRO A 7 3.89 9.42 -9.34
CA PRO A 7 3.77 10.81 -8.94
C PRO A 7 3.27 11.69 -10.09
N SER A 8 2.56 12.77 -9.75
CA SER A 8 2.31 13.87 -10.68
C SER A 8 3.61 14.64 -10.99
N PRO A 9 3.62 15.54 -12.00
CA PRO A 9 4.73 16.46 -12.20
C PRO A 9 5.09 17.22 -10.91
N THR A 10 6.38 17.35 -10.64
CA THR A 10 6.91 17.97 -9.42
C THR A 10 6.83 19.50 -9.50
N PRO A 11 6.10 20.18 -8.58
CA PRO A 11 6.10 21.64 -8.51
C PRO A 11 7.47 22.20 -8.12
N PRO A 12 7.80 23.44 -8.49
CA PRO A 12 9.02 24.10 -8.05
C PRO A 12 9.17 24.09 -6.52
N GLY A 13 10.38 23.76 -6.03
CA GLY A 13 10.69 23.74 -4.60
C GLY A 13 10.10 22.57 -3.81
N ARG A 14 9.54 21.55 -4.48
CA ARG A 14 9.09 20.30 -3.83
C ARG A 14 10.00 19.13 -4.21
N ALA A 15 10.11 18.14 -3.33
CA ALA A 15 10.84 16.91 -3.61
C ALA A 15 10.13 16.03 -4.65
N VAL A 16 8.79 16.03 -4.64
CA VAL A 16 7.94 15.24 -5.53
C VAL A 16 6.59 15.94 -5.73
N GLY A 17 5.92 15.66 -6.85
CA GLY A 17 4.51 15.98 -7.04
C GLY A 17 3.58 15.20 -6.12
N ALA A 18 2.27 15.34 -6.32
CA ALA A 18 1.30 14.54 -5.58
C ALA A 18 1.54 13.05 -5.87
N ILE A 19 1.72 12.24 -4.81
CA ILE A 19 2.06 10.82 -4.93
C ILE A 19 1.09 10.00 -4.08
N GLY A 20 0.05 9.49 -4.73
CA GLY A 20 -0.98 8.68 -4.10
C GLY A 20 -0.80 7.19 -4.41
N PRO A 21 -1.33 6.29 -3.57
CA PRO A 21 -1.27 4.86 -3.87
C PRO A 21 -2.10 4.52 -5.09
N THR A 22 -1.65 3.51 -5.82
CA THR A 22 -2.39 2.86 -6.88
C THR A 22 -2.95 1.51 -6.44
N THR A 23 -3.89 0.96 -7.19
CA THR A 23 -4.57 -0.28 -6.83
C THR A 23 -3.61 -1.48 -6.85
N SER A 24 -3.36 -2.06 -5.69
CA SER A 24 -2.38 -3.13 -5.48
C SER A 24 -2.73 -4.44 -6.17
N GLY A 25 -4.02 -4.73 -6.37
CA GLY A 25 -4.47 -5.96 -7.02
C GLY A 25 -3.91 -6.15 -8.44
N ARG A 26 -3.52 -5.07 -9.13
CA ARG A 26 -2.85 -5.18 -10.44
C ARG A 26 -1.44 -5.77 -10.35
N MET A 27 -0.86 -5.78 -9.15
CA MET A 27 0.46 -6.34 -8.87
C MET A 27 0.39 -7.77 -8.33
N ASP A 28 -0.81 -8.32 -8.08
CA ASP A 28 -0.99 -9.64 -7.49
C ASP A 28 -0.29 -10.77 -8.28
N PRO A 29 -0.37 -10.83 -9.63
CA PRO A 29 0.30 -11.89 -10.39
C PRO A 29 1.82 -11.95 -10.23
N TYR A 30 2.45 -10.82 -9.90
CA TYR A 30 3.91 -10.70 -9.76
C TYR A 30 4.37 -10.82 -8.31
N THR A 31 3.47 -10.60 -7.36
CA THR A 31 3.83 -10.44 -5.95
C THR A 31 4.42 -11.72 -5.33
N PRO A 32 3.90 -12.95 -5.57
CA PRO A 32 4.52 -14.16 -5.03
C PRO A 32 6.00 -14.30 -5.39
N LEU A 33 6.37 -14.06 -6.65
CA LEU A 33 7.77 -14.08 -7.09
C LEU A 33 8.60 -13.00 -6.39
N LEU A 34 8.07 -11.78 -6.27
CA LEU A 34 8.79 -10.70 -5.58
C LEU A 34 9.02 -11.02 -4.09
N LEU A 35 8.06 -11.67 -3.43
CA LEU A 35 8.18 -12.11 -2.04
C LEU A 35 9.28 -13.18 -1.90
N GLU A 36 9.34 -14.15 -2.81
CA GLU A 36 10.42 -15.14 -2.88
C GLU A 36 11.79 -14.47 -3.04
N LEU A 37 11.88 -13.45 -3.89
CA LEU A 37 13.10 -12.67 -4.14
C LEU A 37 13.47 -11.67 -3.02
N GLY A 38 12.71 -11.62 -1.92
CA GLY A 38 13.07 -10.84 -0.74
C GLY A 38 12.19 -9.64 -0.44
N LEU A 39 11.08 -9.42 -1.16
CA LEU A 39 10.09 -8.42 -0.78
C LEU A 39 9.46 -8.80 0.57
N ARG A 40 9.44 -7.84 1.51
CA ARG A 40 8.86 -8.04 2.86
C ARG A 40 7.80 -7.02 3.25
N GLY A 41 7.55 -6.03 2.39
CA GLY A 41 6.60 -4.98 2.68
C GLY A 41 6.12 -4.30 1.42
N MET A 42 4.83 -4.00 1.38
CA MET A 42 4.16 -3.35 0.25
C MET A 42 3.27 -2.22 0.74
N ILE A 43 3.21 -1.12 0.01
CA ILE A 43 2.30 0.00 0.27
C ILE A 43 1.44 0.22 -1.00
N GLY A 44 0.13 0.37 -0.83
CA GLY A 44 -0.77 0.67 -1.94
C GLY A 44 -2.20 0.91 -1.48
N LYS A 45 -3.20 0.63 -2.34
CA LYS A 45 -4.62 0.67 -1.96
C LYS A 45 -5.39 -0.53 -2.51
N GLY A 46 -6.49 -0.85 -1.84
CA GLY A 46 -7.39 -1.93 -2.23
C GLY A 46 -6.96 -3.30 -1.72
N ARG A 47 -7.89 -4.25 -1.83
CA ARG A 47 -7.73 -5.66 -1.44
C ARG A 47 -6.60 -6.33 -2.22
N ARG A 48 -5.97 -7.33 -1.58
CA ARG A 48 -5.05 -8.29 -2.22
C ARG A 48 -5.79 -9.60 -2.44
N SER A 49 -5.35 -10.41 -3.39
CA SER A 49 -5.87 -11.76 -3.58
C SER A 49 -5.51 -12.66 -2.39
N ALA A 50 -6.34 -13.68 -2.13
CA ALA A 50 -6.06 -14.67 -1.10
C ALA A 50 -4.75 -15.43 -1.35
N GLU A 51 -4.33 -15.58 -2.61
CA GLU A 51 -3.04 -16.15 -2.98
C GLU A 51 -1.88 -15.29 -2.49
N VAL A 52 -1.96 -13.98 -2.71
CA VAL A 52 -0.95 -13.04 -2.22
C VAL A 52 -0.92 -13.02 -0.70
N VAL A 53 -2.07 -12.99 -0.03
CA VAL A 53 -2.12 -13.02 1.45
C VAL A 53 -1.46 -14.28 1.99
N ARG A 54 -1.72 -15.46 1.40
CA ARG A 54 -1.03 -16.71 1.79
C ARG A 54 0.48 -16.65 1.55
N ALA A 55 0.91 -16.12 0.40
CA ALA A 55 2.33 -15.95 0.11
C ALA A 55 3.00 -14.99 1.10
N MET A 56 2.32 -13.90 1.47
CA MET A 56 2.81 -12.95 2.47
C MET A 56 3.06 -13.61 3.83
N VAL A 57 2.13 -14.47 4.29
CA VAL A 57 2.33 -15.25 5.52
C VAL A 57 3.54 -16.18 5.38
N GLY A 58 3.65 -16.91 4.27
CA GLY A 58 4.76 -17.83 4.03
C GLY A 58 6.14 -17.16 4.00
N PHE A 59 6.23 -15.93 3.49
CA PHE A 59 7.49 -15.19 3.37
C PHE A 59 7.71 -14.12 4.44
N GLY A 60 6.77 -13.96 5.39
CA GLY A 60 6.85 -12.97 6.47
C GLY A 60 6.78 -11.52 5.97
N ALA A 61 5.74 -11.17 5.21
CA ALA A 61 5.54 -9.85 4.63
C ALA A 61 4.27 -9.15 5.15
N VAL A 62 4.31 -7.81 5.15
CA VAL A 62 3.21 -6.94 5.59
C VAL A 62 2.69 -6.09 4.43
N TYR A 63 1.39 -5.86 4.37
CA TYR A 63 0.77 -4.94 3.41
C TYR A 63 0.16 -3.75 4.13
N PHE A 64 0.55 -2.57 3.67
CA PHE A 64 0.14 -1.29 4.19
C PHE A 64 -0.82 -0.60 3.22
N GLY A 65 -1.97 -0.18 3.72
CA GLY A 65 -2.89 0.70 3.01
C GLY A 65 -2.50 2.16 3.21
N ALA A 66 -2.23 2.86 2.12
CA ALA A 66 -2.16 4.32 2.12
C ALA A 66 -3.54 4.90 1.73
N THR A 67 -3.86 6.07 2.27
CA THR A 67 -5.16 6.71 2.04
C THR A 67 -5.28 7.22 0.60
N GLY A 68 -6.16 6.60 -0.18
CA GLY A 68 -6.49 7.07 -1.53
C GLY A 68 -7.10 8.47 -1.51
N GLY A 69 -6.73 9.32 -2.47
CA GLY A 69 -7.22 10.71 -2.56
C GLY A 69 -6.42 11.72 -1.72
N ALA A 70 -5.55 11.27 -0.82
CA ALA A 70 -4.70 12.14 0.00
C ALA A 70 -3.28 12.35 -0.59
N ALA A 71 -3.12 12.28 -1.92
CA ALA A 71 -1.81 12.27 -2.59
C ALA A 71 -0.94 13.52 -2.29
N ALA A 72 -1.56 14.69 -2.17
CA ALA A 72 -0.86 15.93 -1.81
C ALA A 72 -0.35 15.92 -0.35
N LEU A 73 -1.05 15.23 0.55
CA LEU A 73 -0.63 15.05 1.94
C LEU A 73 0.55 14.07 2.00
N LEU A 74 0.44 12.92 1.32
CA LEU A 74 1.49 11.91 1.25
C LEU A 74 2.80 12.47 0.68
N ALA A 75 2.72 13.34 -0.33
CA ALA A 75 3.88 14.02 -0.89
C ALA A 75 4.66 14.89 0.12
N ARG A 76 4.02 15.35 1.21
CA ARG A 76 4.71 16.14 2.25
C ARG A 76 5.64 15.30 3.12
N SER A 77 5.39 13.99 3.17
CA SER A 77 6.23 13.02 3.88
C SER A 77 7.47 12.62 3.07
N VAL A 78 7.55 12.97 1.78
CA VAL A 78 8.69 12.63 0.93
C VAL A 78 9.77 13.70 1.05
N ARG A 79 10.98 13.27 1.42
CA ARG A 79 12.17 14.12 1.58
C ARG A 79 13.05 14.13 0.34
N ARG A 80 13.17 12.97 -0.33
CA ARG A 80 14.02 12.81 -1.52
C ARG A 80 13.46 11.74 -2.44
N VAL A 81 13.68 11.92 -3.74
CA VAL A 81 13.40 10.95 -4.79
C VAL A 81 14.69 10.72 -5.56
N LEU A 82 15.13 9.47 -5.67
CA LEU A 82 16.30 9.07 -6.43
C LEU A 82 15.88 8.13 -7.56
N PRO A 83 16.34 8.34 -8.80
CA PRO A 83 16.11 7.39 -9.89
C PRO A 83 16.80 6.06 -9.59
N VAL A 84 16.17 4.95 -9.96
CA VAL A 84 16.74 3.60 -9.83
C VAL A 84 16.80 2.92 -11.18
N ALA A 85 15.69 2.89 -11.92
CA ALA A 85 15.62 2.25 -13.23
C ALA A 85 14.44 2.74 -14.06
N TYR A 86 14.59 2.61 -15.38
CA TYR A 86 13.55 2.85 -16.38
C TYR A 86 13.01 4.30 -16.38
N ASP A 87 13.93 5.28 -16.33
CA ASP A 87 13.59 6.71 -16.31
C ASP A 87 12.75 7.14 -17.53
N ASP A 88 12.82 6.40 -18.63
CA ASP A 88 12.04 6.60 -19.84
C ASP A 88 10.53 6.30 -19.67
N LEU A 89 10.15 5.57 -18.61
CA LEU A 89 8.74 5.25 -18.30
C LEU A 89 8.02 6.38 -17.55
N GLY A 90 8.68 7.50 -17.26
CA GLY A 90 8.06 8.67 -16.64
C GLY A 90 7.46 8.34 -15.26
N PRO A 91 6.16 8.57 -15.01
CA PRO A 91 5.54 8.30 -13.71
C PRO A 91 5.62 6.83 -13.24
N GLU A 92 5.86 5.88 -14.16
CA GLU A 92 5.98 4.45 -13.85
C GLU A 92 7.44 4.00 -13.61
N ALA A 93 8.41 4.94 -13.65
CA ALA A 93 9.82 4.66 -13.38
C ALA A 93 10.03 4.16 -11.94
N ILE A 94 11.05 3.33 -11.74
CA ILE A 94 11.41 2.85 -10.41
C ILE A 94 12.27 3.91 -9.73
N THR A 95 11.78 4.40 -8.59
CA THR A 95 12.47 5.41 -7.78
C THR A 95 12.62 4.95 -6.34
N ALA A 96 13.70 5.37 -5.69
CA ALA A 96 13.90 5.21 -4.26
C ALA A 96 13.44 6.49 -3.55
N LEU A 97 12.49 6.33 -2.64
CA LEU A 97 11.93 7.42 -1.85
C LEU A 97 12.53 7.41 -0.45
N GLU A 98 13.02 8.57 -0.01
CA GLU A 98 13.25 8.81 1.41
C GLU A 98 12.04 9.52 1.97
N VAL A 99 11.45 8.95 3.01
CA VAL A 99 10.21 9.44 3.61
C VAL A 99 10.35 9.58 5.12
N GLU A 100 9.61 10.52 5.68
CA GLU A 100 9.51 10.78 7.12
C GLU A 100 8.02 10.94 7.46
N ASP A 101 7.58 10.29 8.54
CA ASP A 101 6.18 10.30 8.99
C ASP A 101 5.18 9.98 7.86
N PHE A 102 5.47 8.93 7.07
CA PHE A 102 4.62 8.51 5.97
C PHE A 102 3.38 7.75 6.50
N PRO A 103 2.16 8.31 6.38
CA PRO A 103 1.00 7.75 7.06
C PRO A 103 0.44 6.54 6.30
N VAL A 104 0.42 5.40 6.96
CA VAL A 104 -0.13 4.14 6.46
C VAL A 104 -0.80 3.32 7.57
N THR A 105 -1.71 2.44 7.16
CA THR A 105 -2.37 1.48 8.04
C THR A 105 -1.91 0.07 7.69
N VAL A 106 -1.61 -0.78 8.69
CA VAL A 106 -1.41 -2.22 8.45
C VAL A 106 -2.76 -2.81 8.02
N VAL A 107 -2.86 -3.23 6.76
CA VAL A 107 -4.09 -3.83 6.21
C VAL A 107 -4.01 -5.34 6.29
N VAL A 108 -2.87 -5.92 5.91
CA VAL A 108 -2.61 -7.35 6.08
C VAL A 108 -1.36 -7.54 6.94
N ASP A 109 -1.52 -8.23 8.07
CA ASP A 109 -0.43 -8.51 9.01
C ASP A 109 0.34 -9.81 8.68
N LEU A 110 1.36 -10.12 9.48
CA LEU A 110 2.21 -11.31 9.30
C LEU A 110 1.48 -12.65 9.49
N ARG A 111 0.27 -12.64 10.06
CA ARG A 111 -0.56 -13.83 10.29
C ARG A 111 -1.65 -13.98 9.23
N GLY A 112 -1.77 -13.02 8.31
CA GLY A 112 -2.78 -13.02 7.25
C GLY A 112 -4.13 -12.46 7.70
N HIS A 113 -4.19 -11.77 8.85
CA HIS A 113 -5.36 -10.97 9.19
C HIS A 113 -5.52 -9.85 8.18
N ASP A 114 -6.69 -9.71 7.57
CA ASP A 114 -6.97 -8.69 6.53
C ASP A 114 -8.12 -7.78 6.96
N LEU A 115 -7.82 -6.50 7.17
CA LEU A 115 -8.81 -5.49 7.55
C LEU A 115 -9.96 -5.32 6.54
N TYR A 116 -9.74 -5.66 5.26
CA TYR A 116 -10.79 -5.59 4.26
C TYR A 116 -11.84 -6.70 4.39
N ASP A 117 -11.53 -7.75 5.14
CA ASP A 117 -12.45 -8.85 5.45
C ASP A 117 -12.96 -8.73 6.89
N GLU A 118 -12.06 -8.50 7.84
CA GLU A 118 -12.38 -8.41 9.28
C GLU A 118 -13.17 -7.16 9.63
N GLY A 119 -12.86 -6.01 9.01
CA GLY A 119 -13.55 -4.75 9.28
C GLY A 119 -15.05 -4.81 8.98
N PRO A 120 -15.46 -5.17 7.74
CA PRO A 120 -16.87 -5.37 7.41
C PRO A 120 -17.54 -6.44 8.28
N ALA A 121 -16.86 -7.55 8.57
CA ALA A 121 -17.40 -8.62 9.43
C ALA A 121 -17.69 -8.11 10.84
N ALA A 122 -16.73 -7.43 11.47
CA ALA A 122 -16.88 -6.85 12.81
C ALA A 122 -18.02 -5.82 12.87
N PHE A 123 -18.16 -4.98 11.83
CA PHE A 123 -19.27 -4.04 11.75
C PHE A 123 -20.64 -4.75 11.69
N LEU A 124 -20.78 -5.78 10.84
CA LEU A 124 -22.02 -6.55 10.72
C LEU A 124 -22.37 -7.27 12.03
N GLU A 125 -21.38 -7.82 12.75
CA GLU A 125 -21.61 -8.42 14.07
C GLU A 125 -22.06 -7.39 15.11
N SER A 126 -21.51 -6.17 15.08
CA SER A 126 -21.91 -5.10 16.00
C SER A 126 -23.39 -4.72 15.87
N LEU A 127 -23.95 -4.79 14.66
CA LEU A 127 -25.37 -4.50 14.42
C LEU A 127 -26.30 -5.56 15.00
N LYS A 128 -25.88 -6.84 15.04
CA LYS A 128 -26.66 -7.93 15.64
C LYS A 128 -26.74 -7.78 17.17
N GLY A 129 -25.66 -7.30 17.79
CA GLY A 129 -25.59 -7.05 19.24
C GLY A 129 -26.45 -5.89 19.73
N SER A 130 -26.83 -4.95 18.86
CA SER A 130 -27.69 -3.80 19.21
C SER A 130 -29.21 -4.09 19.14
N GLY A 131 -29.62 -5.32 18.81
CA GLY A 131 -31.01 -5.67 18.49
C GLY A 131 -31.86 -6.31 19.58
N THR A 132 -31.39 -6.45 20.84
CA THR A 132 -32.12 -7.15 21.92
C THR A 132 -32.57 -6.27 23.09
N GLY A 133 -32.80 -4.98 22.86
CA GLY A 133 -33.33 -4.04 23.86
C GLY A 133 -34.53 -3.25 23.36
N ALA A 134 -35.67 -3.91 23.14
CA ALA A 134 -37.01 -3.29 23.04
C ALA A 134 -38.07 -4.32 23.45
#